data_AF-A0A8B6D7B8-F1
#
_entry.id   AF-A0A8B6D7B8-F1
#
_cell.length_a   1.000
_cell.length_b   1.000
_cell.length_c   1.000
_cell.angle_alpha   90.00
_cell.angle_beta   90.00
_cell.angle_gamma   90.00
#
_symmetry.space_group_name_H-M   'P 1'
#
loop_
_entity.id
_entity.type
_entity.pdbx_description
1 polymer ?
#
loop_
_entity_poly.entity_id
_entity_poly.type
_entity_poly.pdbx_seq_one_letter_code
_entity_poly.pdbx_strand_id
1 'polypeptide(L)'
;MFFVICVVIFIIQISLSDAEFVDGCTNYTLMKYVDRRAVANELEMGSASAISDDFLDSGWYRIESEAGENMPTEPPGSFRCGTWYPIWLNGTLPTKIGEETIGEVCLQGFKNNCSETWKIDIRYCSGNYLVYNLVTSVSPNSGYCFGTEAVKATIETTSTSMTTQTDNPANSIDPCTQYSLIQYQDRRAATRSLNFGKEIAISDDFLSSGWYRVERSICAKMPTSAPKPLHCGTWYPIWLNGKLPTIRGQQVRQTVCMQSFTHTCLYSWNVDIKLCDGDFFVYNLLRSKTALSGYCFGTLDKCAEKEEDESQPTDENSEHEKKKSASNHAVIALAVVLSAVVVVFIVLLVVYCRKNECTRIKSNGIPLSGKTNKTGNSPRLHETASINFHSKTYNDSPPPYRSREPSVTSIGRLSTEGKLTTAGVFVVNKTYKH
;
A
#
# COMPACT_ATOMS: atom_id res chain seq x y z
N MET A 1 -36.12 -23.48 -34.81
CA MET A 1 -35.09 -22.43 -35.01
C MET A 1 -35.26 -21.28 -34.02
N PHE A 2 -36.39 -20.56 -34.03
CA PHE A 2 -36.65 -19.43 -33.11
C PHE A 2 -36.36 -19.73 -31.63
N PHE A 3 -36.88 -20.84 -31.09
CA PHE A 3 -36.65 -21.22 -29.69
C PHE A 3 -35.17 -21.40 -29.33
N VAL A 4 -34.36 -21.96 -30.23
CA VAL A 4 -32.91 -22.13 -30.04
C VAL A 4 -32.19 -20.78 -30.08
N ILE A 5 -32.61 -19.85 -30.94
CA ILE A 5 -32.09 -18.48 -30.99
C ILE A 5 -32.42 -17.74 -29.69
N CYS A 6 -33.65 -17.86 -29.18
CA CYS A 6 -34.04 -17.27 -27.89
C CYS A 6 -33.23 -17.84 -26.73
N VAL A 7 -33.02 -19.16 -26.67
CA VAL A 7 -32.19 -19.79 -25.61
C VAL A 7 -30.73 -19.37 -25.72
N VAL A 8 -30.16 -19.27 -26.92
CA VAL A 8 -28.78 -18.80 -27.13
C VAL A 8 -28.65 -17.32 -26.74
N ILE A 9 -29.61 -16.46 -27.10
CA ILE A 9 -29.64 -15.06 -26.65
C ILE A 9 -29.76 -14.98 -25.12
N PHE A 10 -30.63 -15.79 -24.51
CA PHE A 10 -30.82 -15.81 -23.05
C PHE A 10 -29.55 -16.30 -22.33
N ILE A 11 -28.88 -17.33 -22.84
CA ILE A 11 -27.58 -17.80 -22.32
C ILE A 11 -26.49 -16.74 -22.51
N ILE A 12 -26.46 -16.02 -23.64
CA ILE A 12 -25.50 -14.92 -23.87
C ILE A 12 -25.78 -13.76 -22.90
N GLN A 13 -27.05 -13.43 -22.62
CA GLN A 13 -27.42 -12.41 -21.64
C GLN A 13 -27.01 -12.83 -20.21
N ILE A 14 -27.22 -14.09 -19.83
CA ILE A 14 -26.74 -14.66 -18.55
C ILE A 14 -25.20 -14.71 -18.50
N SER A 15 -24.53 -14.93 -19.63
CA SER A 15 -23.05 -14.94 -19.70
C SER A 15 -22.44 -13.54 -19.71
N LEU A 16 -23.26 -12.48 -19.81
CA LEU A 16 -22.83 -11.08 -19.83
C LEU A 16 -23.17 -10.34 -18.52
N SER A 17 -23.93 -10.93 -17.60
CA SER A 17 -24.32 -10.28 -16.34
C SER A 17 -23.29 -10.39 -15.22
N ASP A 18 -22.38 -11.35 -15.29
CA ASP A 18 -21.59 -11.80 -14.12
C ASP A 18 -20.10 -11.43 -14.23
N ALA A 19 -19.80 -10.30 -14.88
CA ALA A 19 -18.63 -9.51 -14.50
C ALA A 19 -19.08 -8.58 -13.36
N GLU A 20 -18.78 -8.95 -12.11
CA GLU A 20 -19.12 -8.14 -10.94
C GLU A 20 -18.53 -6.72 -11.08
N PHE A 21 -19.38 -5.76 -11.44
CA PHE A 21 -19.00 -4.36 -11.49
C PHE A 21 -18.83 -3.85 -10.05
N VAL A 22 -17.59 -3.85 -9.58
CA VAL A 22 -17.24 -3.34 -8.25
C VAL A 22 -17.39 -1.82 -8.24
N ASP A 23 -18.54 -1.35 -7.76
CA ASP A 23 -18.82 0.07 -7.61
C ASP A 23 -17.94 0.69 -6.52
N GLY A 24 -16.89 1.40 -6.95
CA GLY A 24 -15.93 2.08 -6.07
C GLY A 24 -16.53 3.09 -5.10
N CYS A 25 -17.77 3.55 -5.32
CA CYS A 25 -18.47 4.40 -4.34
C CYS A 25 -19.06 3.63 -3.16
N THR A 26 -19.12 2.30 -3.22
CA THR A 26 -19.67 1.44 -2.15
C THR A 26 -18.67 0.40 -1.63
N ASN A 27 -17.70 0.00 -2.45
CA ASN A 27 -16.62 -0.90 -2.08
C ASN A 27 -15.26 -0.23 -2.35
N TYR A 28 -14.68 0.34 -1.29
CA TYR A 28 -13.39 1.02 -1.31
C TYR A 28 -12.60 0.77 -0.03
N THR A 29 -11.28 0.94 -0.10
CA THR A 29 -10.38 0.93 1.06
C THR A 29 -10.06 2.36 1.50
N LEU A 30 -10.01 2.62 2.81
CA LEU A 30 -9.49 3.90 3.32
C LEU A 30 -7.97 3.96 3.13
N MET A 31 -7.49 5.02 2.48
CA MET A 31 -6.07 5.21 2.22
C MET A 31 -5.30 5.39 3.54
N LYS A 32 -4.10 4.79 3.63
CA LYS A 32 -3.24 4.87 4.82
C LYS A 32 -2.27 6.04 4.71
N TYR A 33 -1.92 6.64 5.85
CA TYR A 33 -0.97 7.75 5.97
C TYR A 33 -1.38 9.05 5.26
N VAL A 34 -2.68 9.30 5.15
CA VAL A 34 -3.28 10.49 4.51
C VAL A 34 -2.66 11.81 4.98
N ASP A 35 -2.46 12.01 6.29
CA ASP A 35 -1.85 13.23 6.85
C ASP A 35 -0.42 13.48 6.35
N ARG A 36 0.28 12.41 5.94
CA ARG A 36 1.65 12.44 5.40
C ARG A 36 1.68 12.58 3.88
N ARG A 37 0.58 12.31 3.17
CA ARG A 37 0.49 12.32 1.70
C ARG A 37 0.26 13.71 1.10
N ALA A 38 0.07 14.74 1.92
CA ALA A 38 -0.12 16.12 1.47
C ALA A 38 1.13 16.71 0.83
N VAL A 39 0.95 17.54 -0.21
CA VAL A 39 2.04 18.22 -0.94
C VAL A 39 3.01 18.93 0.01
N ALA A 40 2.52 19.59 1.05
CA ALA A 40 3.36 20.32 2.00
C ALA A 40 4.32 19.45 2.84
N ASN A 41 4.12 18.12 2.91
CA ASN A 41 5.00 17.21 3.64
C ASN A 41 6.30 16.95 2.87
N GLU A 42 7.35 17.68 3.22
CA GLU A 42 8.71 17.50 2.70
C GLU A 42 9.48 16.40 3.45
N LEU A 43 10.22 15.57 2.71
CA LEU A 43 11.20 14.65 3.27
C LEU A 43 12.62 15.18 3.14
N GLU A 44 13.40 15.02 4.20
CA GLU A 44 14.85 15.20 4.12
C GLU A 44 15.48 14.13 3.21
N MET A 45 16.41 14.55 2.36
CA MET A 45 17.08 13.69 1.39
C MET A 45 17.90 12.59 2.10
N GLY A 46 17.52 11.33 1.89
CA GLY A 46 18.05 10.18 2.62
C GLY A 46 17.15 9.66 3.75
N SER A 47 15.99 10.28 3.99
CA SER A 47 14.97 9.75 4.89
C SER A 47 14.45 8.39 4.39
N ALA A 48 14.62 7.34 5.21
CA ALA A 48 14.23 5.97 4.86
C ALA A 48 12.75 5.64 5.16
N SER A 49 11.90 6.66 5.28
CA SER A 49 10.44 6.52 5.30
C SER A 49 9.81 7.44 4.26
N ALA A 50 10.29 7.33 3.02
CA ALA A 50 9.39 7.55 1.91
C ALA A 50 8.18 6.63 2.06
N ILE A 51 6.97 7.19 1.92
CA ILE A 51 5.80 6.41 1.55
C ILE A 51 6.13 5.71 0.24
N SER A 52 5.88 4.41 0.20
CA SER A 52 6.19 3.56 -0.94
C SER A 52 4.96 2.72 -1.26
N ASP A 53 4.33 3.02 -2.39
CA ASP A 53 3.12 2.38 -2.91
C ASP A 53 3.46 1.32 -3.98
N ASP A 54 4.71 0.85 -4.01
CA ASP A 54 5.19 -0.32 -4.79
C ASP A 54 4.69 -1.67 -4.22
N PHE A 55 4.05 -1.63 -3.05
CA PHE A 55 3.29 -2.72 -2.44
C PHE A 55 1.84 -2.30 -2.14
N LEU A 56 1.30 -1.30 -2.85
CA LEU A 56 -0.10 -0.90 -2.72
C LEU A 56 -0.98 -1.90 -3.49
N ASP A 57 -1.90 -2.57 -2.80
CA ASP A 57 -2.91 -3.40 -3.45
C ASP A 57 -3.72 -2.56 -4.46
N SER A 58 -4.05 -3.12 -5.62
CA SER A 58 -4.77 -2.36 -6.65
C SER A 58 -6.28 -2.40 -6.40
N GLY A 59 -6.96 -1.26 -6.52
CA GLY A 59 -8.40 -1.15 -6.32
C GLY A 59 -8.85 0.26 -5.92
N TRP A 60 -10.12 0.38 -5.54
CA TRP A 60 -10.72 1.66 -5.16
C TRP A 60 -10.28 2.11 -3.76
N TYR A 61 -9.76 3.34 -3.69
CA TYR A 61 -9.38 4.03 -2.46
C TYR A 61 -10.19 5.30 -2.26
N ARG A 62 -10.61 5.53 -1.01
CA ARG A 62 -11.13 6.82 -0.53
C ARG A 62 -10.10 7.45 0.40
N ILE A 63 -9.97 8.77 0.29
CA ILE A 63 -9.12 9.59 1.16
C ILE A 63 -10.05 10.37 2.07
N GLU A 64 -9.77 10.35 3.36
CA GLU A 64 -10.37 11.23 4.37
C GLU A 64 -9.20 11.96 5.02
N SER A 65 -9.06 13.27 4.81
CA SER A 65 -7.84 14.00 5.19
C SER A 65 -8.10 15.48 5.43
N GLU A 66 -7.67 15.99 6.58
CA GLU A 66 -7.69 17.44 6.88
C GLU A 66 -6.74 18.24 5.96
N ALA A 67 -5.78 17.58 5.31
CA ALA A 67 -4.92 18.20 4.30
C ALA A 67 -5.62 18.50 2.97
N GLY A 68 -6.85 17.99 2.81
CA GLY A 68 -7.56 17.86 1.55
C GLY A 68 -7.53 16.43 1.01
N GLU A 69 -8.62 16.01 0.38
CA GLU A 69 -8.81 14.63 -0.11
C GLU A 69 -8.34 14.44 -1.56
N ASN A 70 -8.12 15.53 -2.28
CA ASN A 70 -7.88 15.55 -3.72
C ASN A 70 -6.40 15.27 -4.06
N MET A 71 -6.17 14.42 -5.06
CA MET A 71 -4.85 14.31 -5.70
C MET A 71 -4.47 15.64 -6.37
N PRO A 72 -3.25 16.18 -6.17
CA PRO A 72 -2.85 17.45 -6.78
C PRO A 72 -2.78 17.31 -8.30
N THR A 73 -3.27 18.33 -9.01
CA THR A 73 -3.30 18.40 -10.49
C THR A 73 -2.07 19.08 -11.09
N GLU A 74 -1.08 19.41 -10.25
CA GLU A 74 0.16 20.10 -10.60
C GLU A 74 1.34 19.34 -9.98
N PRO A 75 2.53 19.36 -10.60
CA PRO A 75 3.69 18.62 -10.12
C PRO A 75 4.17 19.18 -8.77
N PRO A 76 4.15 18.38 -7.68
CA PRO A 76 4.54 18.88 -6.36
C PRO A 76 6.06 19.07 -6.23
N GLY A 77 6.87 18.45 -7.10
CA GLY A 77 8.33 18.39 -6.97
C GLY A 77 8.80 17.19 -6.14
N SER A 78 10.07 16.79 -6.30
CA SER A 78 10.62 15.63 -5.58
C SER A 78 10.65 15.85 -4.07
N PHE A 79 10.61 14.76 -3.29
CA PHE A 79 10.59 14.76 -1.82
C PHE A 79 9.33 15.35 -1.16
N ARG A 80 8.24 15.60 -1.90
CA ARG A 80 6.93 16.00 -1.33
C ARG A 80 6.05 14.81 -0.98
N CYS A 81 4.85 15.07 -0.47
CA CYS A 81 3.81 14.05 -0.25
C CYS A 81 4.27 12.89 0.65
N GLY A 82 5.26 13.16 1.52
CA GLY A 82 5.86 12.15 2.39
C GLY A 82 6.60 11.03 1.65
N THR A 83 6.99 11.22 0.38
CA THR A 83 7.67 10.23 -0.48
C THR A 83 8.85 10.86 -1.24
N TRP A 84 9.70 10.08 -1.93
CA TRP A 84 10.79 10.65 -2.75
C TRP A 84 10.30 11.01 -4.14
N TYR A 85 9.45 10.16 -4.72
CA TYR A 85 8.87 10.31 -6.05
C TYR A 85 7.33 10.42 -5.98
N PRO A 86 6.78 11.61 -5.76
CA PRO A 86 5.33 11.81 -5.72
C PRO A 86 4.64 11.36 -7.01
N ILE A 87 3.49 10.72 -6.85
CA ILE A 87 2.57 10.43 -7.95
C ILE A 87 1.42 11.42 -7.85
N TRP A 88 1.22 12.19 -8.93
CA TRP A 88 0.25 13.29 -9.02
C TRP A 88 -0.60 13.17 -10.28
N LEU A 89 -1.72 13.89 -10.37
CA LEU A 89 -2.67 13.79 -11.47
C LEU A 89 -2.32 14.77 -12.59
N ASN A 90 -1.90 14.28 -13.76
CA ASN A 90 -1.69 15.10 -14.94
C ASN A 90 -3.02 15.30 -15.69
N GLY A 91 -3.94 16.06 -15.09
CA GLY A 91 -5.27 16.29 -15.64
C GLY A 91 -6.23 16.93 -14.65
N THR A 92 -7.53 16.79 -14.89
CA THR A 92 -8.60 17.38 -14.07
C THR A 92 -9.40 16.28 -13.36
N LEU A 93 -9.79 16.53 -12.12
CA LEU A 93 -10.72 15.68 -11.37
C LEU A 93 -12.16 15.81 -11.92
N PRO A 94 -13.00 14.77 -11.82
CA PRO A 94 -14.42 14.87 -12.15
C PRO A 94 -15.13 15.86 -11.21
N THR A 95 -16.16 16.54 -11.72
CA THR A 95 -16.80 17.68 -11.03
C THR A 95 -18.30 17.49 -10.81
N LYS A 96 -18.90 16.43 -11.38
CA LYS A 96 -20.32 16.12 -11.22
C LYS A 96 -20.49 14.81 -10.47
N ILE A 97 -21.44 14.76 -9.54
CA ILE A 97 -21.83 13.52 -8.86
C ILE A 97 -22.22 12.45 -9.89
N GLY A 98 -21.68 11.25 -9.74
CA GLY A 98 -21.87 10.11 -10.63
C GLY A 98 -20.91 10.08 -11.84
N GLU A 99 -20.10 11.12 -12.03
CA GLU A 99 -19.09 11.17 -13.10
C GLU A 99 -17.89 10.28 -12.76
N GLU A 100 -17.50 9.44 -13.72
CA GLU A 100 -16.31 8.59 -13.69
C GLU A 100 -15.41 8.98 -14.86
N THR A 101 -14.14 9.26 -14.60
CA THR A 101 -13.16 9.73 -15.58
C THR A 101 -11.87 8.96 -15.45
N ILE A 102 -11.23 8.67 -16.59
CA ILE A 102 -9.89 8.08 -16.62
C ILE A 102 -8.86 9.21 -16.48
N GLY A 103 -8.21 9.30 -15.32
CA GLY A 103 -7.11 10.22 -15.05
C GLY A 103 -5.77 9.64 -15.48
N GLU A 104 -4.92 10.45 -16.12
CA GLU A 104 -3.51 10.10 -16.32
C GLU A 104 -2.70 10.61 -15.12
N VAL A 105 -2.14 9.68 -14.34
CA VAL A 105 -1.22 10.02 -13.25
C VAL A 105 0.22 9.97 -13.73
N CYS A 106 1.06 10.71 -13.01
CA CYS A 106 2.41 11.03 -13.40
C CYS A 106 3.36 10.85 -12.20
N LEU A 107 4.44 10.12 -12.41
CA LEU A 107 5.54 9.96 -11.46
C LEU A 107 6.51 11.14 -11.56
N GLN A 108 6.71 11.87 -10.46
CA GLN A 108 7.69 12.94 -10.35
C GLN A 108 9.11 12.37 -10.19
N GLY A 109 10.00 12.69 -11.13
CA GLY A 109 11.42 12.38 -11.03
C GLY A 109 12.26 13.53 -10.44
N PHE A 110 13.56 13.31 -10.25
CA PHE A 110 14.48 14.33 -9.70
C PHE A 110 14.79 15.50 -10.64
N LYS A 111 14.66 15.30 -11.96
CA LYS A 111 15.03 16.29 -12.99
C LYS A 111 13.87 16.64 -13.94
N ASN A 112 12.75 15.96 -13.79
CA ASN A 112 11.59 16.01 -14.65
C ASN A 112 10.33 15.90 -13.81
N ASN A 113 9.38 16.80 -14.06
CA ASN A 113 8.09 16.82 -13.38
C ASN A 113 7.19 15.63 -13.75
N CYS A 114 7.54 14.96 -14.86
CA CYS A 114 7.01 13.65 -15.22
C CYS A 114 8.12 12.75 -15.78
N SER A 115 8.31 11.57 -15.18
CA SER A 115 9.20 10.51 -15.69
C SER A 115 8.43 9.36 -16.33
N GLU A 116 7.31 8.98 -15.73
CA GLU A 116 6.47 7.85 -16.16
C GLU A 116 5.00 8.23 -15.96
N THR A 117 4.10 7.71 -16.80
CA THR A 117 2.66 7.91 -16.67
C THR A 117 1.90 6.60 -16.78
N TRP A 118 0.75 6.53 -16.10
CA TRP A 118 -0.25 5.47 -16.26
C TRP A 118 -1.65 6.02 -16.00
N LYS A 119 -2.66 5.17 -16.13
CA LYS A 119 -4.07 5.57 -16.02
C LYS A 119 -4.70 4.95 -14.79
N ILE A 120 -5.57 5.72 -14.14
CA ILE A 120 -6.43 5.31 -13.04
C ILE A 120 -7.86 5.79 -13.32
N ASP A 121 -8.85 5.08 -12.79
CA ASP A 121 -10.23 5.55 -12.81
C ASP A 121 -10.48 6.44 -11.58
N ILE A 122 -11.20 7.54 -11.77
CA ILE A 122 -11.52 8.51 -10.71
C ILE A 122 -13.02 8.76 -10.77
N ARG A 123 -13.73 8.60 -9.66
CA ARG A 123 -15.18 8.74 -9.61
C ARG A 123 -15.64 9.69 -8.51
N TYR A 124 -16.62 10.52 -8.82
CA TYR A 124 -17.25 11.42 -7.87
C TYR A 124 -18.54 10.82 -7.32
N CYS A 125 -18.54 10.46 -6.05
CA CYS A 125 -19.63 9.76 -5.39
C CYS A 125 -20.71 10.72 -4.86
N SER A 126 -21.93 10.21 -4.64
CA SER A 126 -23.08 10.97 -4.17
C SER A 126 -22.95 11.55 -2.74
N GLY A 127 -21.96 11.10 -1.98
CA GLY A 127 -21.60 11.67 -0.67
C GLY A 127 -20.66 12.88 -0.74
N ASN A 128 -20.46 13.49 -1.92
CA ASN A 128 -19.52 14.61 -2.16
C ASN A 128 -18.04 14.27 -1.87
N TYR A 129 -17.60 13.05 -2.17
CA TYR A 129 -16.20 12.62 -2.09
C TYR A 129 -15.75 11.94 -3.37
N LEU A 130 -14.44 11.94 -3.62
CA LEU A 130 -13.82 11.22 -4.72
C LEU A 130 -13.30 9.84 -4.27
N VAL A 131 -13.33 8.88 -5.18
CA VAL A 131 -12.62 7.60 -5.07
C VAL A 131 -11.71 7.40 -6.27
N TYR A 132 -10.58 6.74 -6.03
CA TYR A 132 -9.51 6.55 -6.99
C TYR A 132 -9.21 5.05 -7.13
N ASN A 133 -9.29 4.51 -8.34
CA ASN A 133 -8.88 3.13 -8.65
C ASN A 133 -7.35 3.08 -8.80
N LEU A 134 -6.65 3.06 -7.67
CA LEU A 134 -5.20 3.10 -7.64
C LEU A 134 -4.62 1.75 -8.02
N VAL A 135 -3.47 1.77 -8.67
CA VAL A 135 -2.68 0.58 -9.00
C VAL A 135 -1.35 0.61 -8.26
N THR A 136 -0.74 -0.56 -8.03
CA THR A 136 0.60 -0.64 -7.45
C THR A 136 1.59 0.18 -8.29
N SER A 137 2.48 0.91 -7.64
CA SER A 137 3.57 1.60 -8.32
C SER A 137 4.66 0.60 -8.75
N VAL A 138 5.40 0.95 -9.81
CA VAL A 138 6.57 0.18 -10.25
C VAL A 138 7.89 0.68 -9.66
N SER A 139 7.87 1.85 -9.00
CA SER A 139 9.08 2.50 -8.47
C SER A 139 9.11 2.50 -6.93
N PRO A 140 10.20 2.02 -6.28
CA PRO A 140 10.34 2.11 -4.84
C PRO A 140 10.49 3.57 -4.38
N ASN A 141 10.04 3.88 -3.17
CA ASN A 141 9.97 5.23 -2.61
C ASN A 141 9.13 6.21 -3.47
N SER A 142 8.11 5.70 -4.14
CA SER A 142 7.09 6.51 -4.83
C SER A 142 5.73 6.37 -4.16
N GLY A 143 4.89 7.40 -4.18
CA GLY A 143 3.61 7.35 -3.51
C GLY A 143 2.59 8.36 -4.02
N TYR A 144 1.32 7.96 -4.04
CA TYR A 144 0.21 8.81 -4.44
C TYR A 144 0.02 9.95 -3.44
N CYS A 145 0.05 11.16 -3.97
CA CYS A 145 -0.10 12.41 -3.23
C CYS A 145 -1.58 12.77 -3.09
N PHE A 146 -1.99 13.27 -1.93
CA PHE A 146 -3.37 13.71 -1.67
C PHE A 146 -3.39 14.85 -0.66
N GLY A 147 -4.10 15.93 -0.99
CA GLY A 147 -4.15 17.15 -0.20
C GLY A 147 -2.97 18.09 -0.48
N THR A 148 -3.18 19.38 -0.26
CA THR A 148 -2.16 20.42 -0.47
C THR A 148 -1.57 20.92 0.84
N GLU A 149 -2.38 20.98 1.89
CA GLU A 149 -2.06 21.70 3.12
C GLU A 149 -1.18 20.89 4.08
N ALA A 150 -0.34 21.59 4.83
CA ALA A 150 0.29 21.00 6.01
C ALA A 150 -0.74 20.93 7.14
N VAL A 151 -1.18 19.73 7.51
CA VAL A 151 -1.93 19.53 8.76
C VAL A 151 -1.01 19.89 9.91
N LYS A 152 -1.11 21.12 10.40
CA LYS A 152 -0.56 21.46 11.71
C LYS A 152 -1.26 20.56 12.71
N ALA A 153 -0.49 19.95 13.62
CA ALA A 153 -1.00 19.27 14.79
C ALA A 153 -1.74 20.28 15.69
N THR A 154 -2.96 20.60 15.30
CA THR A 154 -3.85 21.51 16.00
C THR A 154 -4.49 20.67 17.08
N ILE A 155 -4.03 20.84 18.31
CA ILE A 155 -4.73 20.30 19.47
C ILE A 155 -6.05 21.07 19.53
N GLU A 156 -7.10 20.54 18.90
CA GLU A 156 -8.45 21.08 18.97
C GLU A 156 -8.96 20.95 20.40
N THR A 157 -8.56 21.91 21.22
CA THR A 157 -9.10 22.13 22.55
C THR A 157 -10.46 22.77 22.34
N THR A 158 -11.48 21.94 22.11
CA THR A 158 -12.88 22.37 22.06
C THR A 158 -13.26 22.91 23.44
N SER A 159 -13.01 24.20 23.63
CA SER A 159 -13.20 24.91 24.88
C SER A 159 -14.68 25.22 25.11
N THR A 160 -15.45 24.14 25.32
CA THR A 160 -16.77 24.24 25.95
C THR A 160 -16.60 24.90 27.32
N SER A 161 -17.10 26.12 27.45
CA SER A 161 -17.00 26.92 28.66
C SER A 161 -17.74 26.24 29.82
N MET A 162 -17.02 25.52 30.69
CA MET A 162 -17.55 25.08 31.97
C MET A 162 -17.23 26.12 33.04
N THR A 163 -18.29 26.61 33.67
CA THR A 163 -18.24 27.55 34.78
C THR A 163 -17.51 26.96 35.98
N THR A 164 -16.83 27.82 36.73
CA THR A 164 -16.09 27.47 37.94
C THR A 164 -16.95 26.84 39.03
N GLN A 165 -16.55 25.66 39.54
CA GLN A 165 -16.45 25.42 41.00
C GLN A 165 -15.74 24.12 41.42
N THR A 166 -14.96 24.27 42.50
CA THR A 166 -14.49 23.27 43.49
C THR A 166 -13.59 22.11 43.05
N ASP A 167 -12.45 22.03 43.75
CA ASP A 167 -11.32 21.11 43.59
C ASP A 167 -11.68 19.61 43.58
N ASN A 168 -11.19 18.88 42.58
CA ASN A 168 -11.05 17.42 42.63
C ASN A 168 -9.92 16.97 41.66
N PRO A 169 -8.93 16.17 42.09
CA PRO A 169 -7.73 15.90 41.29
C PRO A 169 -7.92 14.73 40.31
N ALA A 170 -8.86 14.86 39.37
CA ALA A 170 -9.20 13.79 38.43
C ALA A 170 -9.65 14.31 37.05
N ASN A 171 -8.68 14.67 36.19
CA ASN A 171 -8.86 14.50 34.74
C ASN A 171 -7.55 14.13 34.02
N SER A 172 -6.75 13.28 34.68
CA SER A 172 -5.74 12.48 33.98
C SER A 172 -6.46 11.36 33.25
N ILE A 173 -6.65 11.49 31.94
CA ILE A 173 -7.18 10.42 31.09
C ILE A 173 -6.44 9.11 31.38
N ASP A 174 -7.15 8.05 31.75
CA ASP A 174 -6.51 6.77 32.06
C ASP A 174 -6.05 6.11 30.74
N PRO A 175 -4.75 5.84 30.54
CA PRO A 175 -4.28 5.19 29.34
C PRO A 175 -4.76 3.73 29.19
N CYS A 176 -5.37 3.14 30.22
CA CYS A 176 -6.05 1.85 30.13
C CYS A 176 -7.43 1.96 29.46
N THR A 177 -8.02 3.15 29.36
CA THR A 177 -9.31 3.39 28.68
C THR A 177 -9.16 4.12 27.35
N GLN A 178 -8.08 4.90 27.16
CA GLN A 178 -7.81 5.63 25.92
C GLN A 178 -6.37 5.38 25.45
N TYR A 179 -6.25 4.58 24.40
CA TYR A 179 -5.00 4.21 23.74
C TYR A 179 -5.22 4.00 22.24
N SER A 180 -4.16 4.08 21.45
CA SER A 180 -4.15 3.69 20.04
C SER A 180 -3.68 2.23 19.89
N LEU A 181 -4.14 1.52 18.87
CA LEU A 181 -3.51 0.25 18.49
C LEU A 181 -2.22 0.54 17.70
N ILE A 182 -1.11 -0.11 18.05
CA ILE A 182 0.11 -0.01 17.25
C ILE A 182 -0.07 -0.74 15.91
N GLN A 183 0.44 -0.18 14.82
CA GLN A 183 0.32 -0.77 13.47
C GLN A 183 1.32 -1.93 13.29
N TYR A 184 1.03 -2.87 12.38
CA TYR A 184 1.90 -4.00 12.02
C TYR A 184 2.28 -4.94 13.19
N GLN A 185 1.34 -5.20 14.11
CA GLN A 185 1.57 -5.97 15.35
C GLN A 185 2.12 -7.37 15.10
N ASP A 186 1.62 -8.04 14.07
CA ASP A 186 2.04 -9.34 13.56
C ASP A 186 3.51 -9.37 13.09
N ARG A 187 4.01 -8.24 12.57
CA ARG A 187 5.37 -8.11 12.05
C ARG A 187 6.38 -7.70 13.13
N ARG A 188 5.94 -7.23 14.29
CA ARG A 188 6.79 -6.72 15.40
C ARG A 188 7.36 -7.78 16.35
N ALA A 189 7.13 -9.07 16.10
CA ALA A 189 7.63 -10.18 16.92
C ALA A 189 9.17 -10.19 16.99
N ALA A 190 9.73 -10.28 18.21
CA ALA A 190 11.18 -10.18 18.45
C ALA A 190 12.04 -11.24 17.74
N THR A 191 11.46 -12.39 17.39
CA THR A 191 12.14 -13.46 16.64
C THR A 191 11.77 -13.49 15.16
N ARG A 192 10.87 -12.62 14.67
CA ARG A 192 10.58 -12.46 13.23
C ARG A 192 11.65 -11.59 12.57
N SER A 193 12.43 -12.18 11.66
CA SER A 193 13.33 -11.44 10.78
C SER A 193 12.57 -10.72 9.66
N LEU A 194 13.07 -9.57 9.21
CA LEU A 194 12.58 -8.83 8.06
C LEU A 194 12.85 -9.60 6.75
N ASN A 195 11.85 -9.71 5.88
CA ASN A 195 11.98 -10.37 4.59
C ASN A 195 12.39 -9.38 3.49
N PHE A 196 13.70 -9.28 3.24
CA PHE A 196 14.27 -8.34 2.26
C PHE A 196 13.68 -8.50 0.86
N GLY A 197 13.28 -7.39 0.23
CA GLY A 197 12.69 -7.36 -1.11
C GLY A 197 11.24 -7.85 -1.18
N LYS A 198 10.62 -8.23 -0.05
CA LYS A 198 9.19 -8.58 0.05
C LYS A 198 8.42 -7.76 1.08
N GLU A 199 9.12 -7.10 1.99
CA GLU A 199 8.52 -6.43 3.14
C GLU A 199 9.17 -5.07 3.40
N ILE A 200 8.36 -4.02 3.50
CA ILE A 200 8.80 -2.69 3.96
C ILE A 200 9.16 -2.76 5.45
N ALA A 201 10.35 -2.28 5.81
CA ALA A 201 10.82 -2.22 7.18
C ALA A 201 9.99 -1.23 8.02
N ILE A 202 9.60 -1.65 9.23
CA ILE A 202 8.91 -0.81 10.21
C ILE A 202 9.84 0.33 10.66
N SER A 203 9.29 1.55 10.72
CA SER A 203 10.02 2.79 11.02
C SER A 203 9.18 3.67 11.97
N ASP A 204 9.45 3.59 13.26
CA ASP A 204 8.74 4.30 14.34
C ASP A 204 9.30 5.70 14.63
N ASP A 205 10.22 6.18 13.81
CA ASP A 205 10.51 7.61 13.67
C ASP A 205 9.38 8.36 12.93
N PHE A 206 8.25 7.70 12.67
CA PHE A 206 6.97 8.28 12.24
C PHE A 206 5.81 7.89 13.16
N LEU A 207 6.10 7.25 14.29
CA LEU A 207 5.12 6.97 15.34
C LEU A 207 4.81 8.27 16.08
N SER A 208 3.53 8.68 16.08
CA SER A 208 3.05 9.75 16.97
C SER A 208 3.37 9.37 18.43
N SER A 209 3.76 10.33 19.26
CA SER A 209 4.07 10.01 20.66
C SER A 209 2.77 9.92 21.46
N GLY A 210 2.61 8.87 22.27
CA GLY A 210 1.38 8.63 23.03
C GLY A 210 1.21 7.19 23.49
N TRP A 211 0.03 6.89 24.04
CA TRP A 211 -0.29 5.57 24.60
C TRP A 211 -0.74 4.57 23.54
N TYR A 212 0.00 3.47 23.44
CA TYR A 212 -0.28 2.37 22.51
C TYR A 212 -0.53 1.05 23.21
N ARG A 213 -1.44 0.26 22.65
CA ARG A 213 -1.70 -1.14 23.00
C ARG A 213 -1.33 -2.06 21.82
N VAL A 214 -0.84 -3.25 22.18
CA VAL A 214 -0.84 -4.43 21.30
C VAL A 214 -2.05 -5.28 21.68
N GLU A 215 -2.88 -5.60 20.71
CA GLU A 215 -4.18 -6.24 20.92
C GLU A 215 -4.04 -7.73 21.25
N ARG A 216 -3.17 -8.43 20.50
CA ARG A 216 -2.87 -9.86 20.72
C ARG A 216 -2.08 -10.05 22.01
N SER A 217 -2.77 -10.48 23.07
CA SER A 217 -2.22 -10.68 24.42
C SER A 217 -0.93 -11.50 24.46
N ILE A 218 -0.85 -12.54 23.62
CA ILE A 218 0.32 -13.44 23.49
C ILE A 218 1.57 -12.74 22.92
N CYS A 219 1.39 -11.63 22.19
CA CYS A 219 2.46 -10.80 21.63
C CYS A 219 2.62 -9.46 22.36
N ALA A 220 1.81 -9.14 23.38
CA ALA A 220 1.69 -7.76 23.88
C ALA A 220 2.86 -7.26 24.77
N LYS A 221 3.83 -8.12 25.10
CA LYS A 221 4.97 -7.80 25.96
C LYS A 221 6.18 -7.37 25.14
N MET A 222 6.65 -6.14 25.33
CA MET A 222 7.94 -5.69 24.78
C MET A 222 9.08 -6.60 25.31
N PRO A 223 10.00 -7.10 24.46
CA PRO A 223 11.04 -8.03 24.90
C PRO A 223 12.04 -7.34 25.83
N THR A 224 12.40 -8.02 26.93
CA THR A 224 13.38 -7.54 27.93
C THR A 224 14.82 -7.98 27.62
N SER A 225 15.06 -8.45 26.41
CA SER A 225 16.35 -8.94 25.90
C SER A 225 16.51 -8.45 24.47
N ALA A 226 17.71 -7.97 24.12
CA ALA A 226 18.04 -7.45 22.80
C ALA A 226 17.68 -8.44 21.66
N PRO A 227 16.74 -8.09 20.76
CA PRO A 227 16.53 -8.81 19.51
C PRO A 227 17.75 -8.65 18.59
N LYS A 228 17.96 -9.58 17.66
CA LYS A 228 19.00 -9.44 16.64
C LYS A 228 18.66 -8.26 15.71
N PRO A 229 19.66 -7.55 15.14
CA PRO A 229 19.39 -6.62 14.03
C PRO A 229 18.55 -7.28 12.94
N LEU A 230 17.75 -6.50 12.22
CA LEU A 230 16.84 -6.99 11.18
C LEU A 230 15.65 -7.82 11.70
N HIS A 231 15.34 -7.79 13.00
CA HIS A 231 14.17 -8.44 13.59
C HIS A 231 13.02 -7.44 13.89
N CYS A 232 11.88 -7.95 14.35
CA CYS A 232 10.66 -7.16 14.64
C CYS A 232 10.14 -6.42 13.40
N GLY A 233 10.43 -6.95 12.20
CA GLY A 233 10.10 -6.31 10.93
C GLY A 233 10.83 -4.99 10.68
N THR A 234 11.90 -4.66 11.42
CA THR A 234 12.65 -3.40 11.33
C THR A 234 14.15 -3.66 11.17
N TRP A 235 14.97 -2.65 10.86
CA TRP A 235 16.44 -2.82 10.81
C TRP A 235 17.08 -2.68 12.19
N TYR A 236 16.57 -1.72 12.98
CA TYR A 236 17.09 -1.34 14.30
C TYR A 236 16.02 -1.59 15.39
N PRO A 237 15.91 -2.84 15.89
CA PRO A 237 14.99 -3.21 16.97
C PRO A 237 15.05 -2.29 18.19
N ILE A 238 13.91 -1.81 18.68
CA ILE A 238 13.78 -1.09 19.95
C ILE A 238 13.15 -2.04 20.97
N TRP A 239 13.87 -2.28 22.08
CA TRP A 239 13.54 -3.28 23.10
C TRP A 239 13.62 -2.71 24.51
N LEU A 240 13.02 -3.38 25.49
CA LEU A 240 12.92 -2.90 26.87
C LEU A 240 14.18 -3.25 27.67
N ASN A 241 15.07 -2.29 27.90
CA ASN A 241 16.21 -2.47 28.79
C ASN A 241 15.81 -2.19 30.24
N GLY A 242 14.88 -3.01 30.75
CA GLY A 242 14.21 -2.80 32.03
C GLY A 242 13.26 -3.95 32.37
N LYS A 243 12.29 -3.69 33.26
CA LYS A 243 11.29 -4.68 33.68
C LYS A 243 9.86 -4.16 33.45
N LEU A 244 8.99 -5.00 32.92
CA LEU A 244 7.56 -4.69 32.84
C LEU A 244 6.95 -4.58 34.25
N PRO A 245 5.93 -3.72 34.46
CA PRO A 245 5.17 -3.69 35.71
C PRO A 245 4.48 -5.05 35.95
N THR A 246 4.37 -5.45 37.21
CA THR A 246 3.78 -6.75 37.61
C THR A 246 2.55 -6.61 38.50
N ILE A 247 2.21 -5.39 38.92
CA ILE A 247 1.05 -5.08 39.75
C ILE A 247 0.02 -4.38 38.86
N ARG A 248 -1.25 -4.80 38.91
CA ARG A 248 -2.33 -4.14 38.16
C ARG A 248 -2.51 -2.69 38.62
N GLY A 249 -2.85 -1.80 37.68
CA GLY A 249 -2.88 -0.34 37.87
C GLY A 249 -1.49 0.32 37.92
N GLN A 250 -0.39 -0.43 38.07
CA GLN A 250 0.95 0.13 38.23
C GLN A 250 1.47 0.72 36.92
N GLN A 251 1.77 2.01 36.93
CA GLN A 251 2.57 2.68 35.91
C GLN A 251 4.04 2.74 36.36
N VAL A 252 4.96 2.37 35.48
CA VAL A 252 6.42 2.47 35.68
C VAL A 252 7.06 3.20 34.51
N ARG A 253 8.13 3.95 34.79
CA ARG A 253 8.99 4.53 33.76
C ARG A 253 10.18 3.59 33.53
N GLN A 254 10.46 3.23 32.29
CA GLN A 254 11.50 2.27 31.93
C GLN A 254 12.32 2.73 30.73
N THR A 255 13.59 2.31 30.70
CA THR A 255 14.50 2.56 29.59
C THR A 255 14.24 1.58 28.45
N VAL A 256 14.07 2.09 27.23
CA VAL A 256 14.19 1.31 25.99
C VAL A 256 15.54 1.54 25.34
N CYS A 257 16.02 0.54 24.61
CA CYS A 257 17.29 0.54 23.89
C CYS A 257 17.06 0.22 22.41
N MET A 258 17.70 0.97 21.53
CA MET A 258 17.75 0.68 20.10
C MET A 258 19.00 -0.14 19.77
N GLN A 259 18.78 -1.36 19.27
CA GLN A 259 19.80 -2.26 18.74
C GLN A 259 20.40 -1.71 17.44
N SER A 260 21.70 -1.87 17.23
CA SER A 260 22.35 -1.70 15.93
C SER A 260 23.18 -2.94 15.54
N PHE A 261 23.75 -2.93 14.34
CA PHE A 261 24.65 -4.00 13.88
C PHE A 261 25.95 -4.11 14.69
N THR A 262 26.32 -3.06 15.44
CA THR A 262 27.59 -2.97 16.17
C THR A 262 27.43 -2.80 17.69
N HIS A 263 26.24 -2.39 18.16
CA HIS A 263 25.98 -2.10 19.57
C HIS A 263 24.61 -2.67 19.99
N THR A 264 24.53 -3.26 21.18
CA THR A 264 23.28 -3.81 21.74
C THR A 264 22.31 -2.74 22.23
N CYS A 265 22.82 -1.53 22.48
CA CYS A 265 22.05 -0.33 22.78
C CYS A 265 22.84 0.88 22.26
N LEU A 266 22.56 1.32 21.03
CA LEU A 266 23.19 2.49 20.42
C LEU A 266 22.60 3.80 20.96
N TYR A 267 21.27 3.84 21.07
CA TYR A 267 20.52 4.93 21.68
C TYR A 267 19.54 4.36 22.72
N SER A 268 19.25 5.16 23.75
CA SER A 268 18.24 4.82 24.75
C SER A 268 17.44 6.05 25.16
N TRP A 269 16.21 5.81 25.60
CA TRP A 269 15.30 6.82 26.15
C TRP A 269 14.31 6.17 27.09
N ASN A 270 13.55 6.98 27.82
CA ASN A 270 12.53 6.51 28.75
C ASN A 270 11.14 6.51 28.11
N VAL A 271 10.37 5.46 28.37
CA VAL A 271 8.94 5.32 28.08
C VAL A 271 8.18 5.03 29.37
N ASP A 272 6.90 5.35 29.42
CA ASP A 272 6.01 4.95 30.52
C ASP A 272 5.23 3.70 30.13
N ILE A 273 5.02 2.78 31.07
CA ILE A 273 4.34 1.50 30.84
C ILE A 273 3.37 1.26 31.99
N LYS A 274 2.10 1.01 31.70
CA LYS A 274 1.09 0.65 32.71
C LYS A 274 0.54 -0.75 32.46
N LEU A 275 0.42 -1.55 33.52
CA LEU A 275 -0.34 -2.80 33.50
C LEU A 275 -1.78 -2.51 33.91
N CYS A 276 -2.72 -2.73 33.00
CA CYS A 276 -4.14 -2.46 33.20
C CYS A 276 -4.85 -3.63 33.88
N ASP A 277 -6.03 -3.38 34.46
CA ASP A 277 -6.77 -4.40 35.23
C ASP A 277 -7.23 -5.60 34.39
N GLY A 278 -7.37 -5.42 33.08
CA GLY A 278 -7.63 -6.48 32.10
C GLY A 278 -6.38 -7.27 31.63
N ASP A 279 -5.30 -7.27 32.42
CA ASP A 279 -4.03 -7.98 32.15
C ASP A 279 -3.34 -7.66 30.81
N PHE A 280 -3.55 -6.45 30.29
CA PHE A 280 -2.83 -5.92 29.13
C PHE A 280 -1.91 -4.75 29.51
N PHE A 281 -0.87 -4.55 28.71
CA PHE A 281 0.06 -3.43 28.84
C PHE A 281 -0.32 -2.31 27.87
N VAL A 282 -0.20 -1.08 28.35
CA VAL A 282 -0.17 0.13 27.51
C VAL A 282 1.17 0.83 27.67
N TYR A 283 1.70 1.30 26.55
CA TYR A 283 3.04 1.87 26.44
C TYR A 283 2.96 3.29 25.92
N ASN A 284 3.49 4.26 26.66
CA ASN A 284 3.67 5.63 26.21
C ASN A 284 4.91 5.69 25.32
N LEU A 285 4.73 5.33 24.04
CA LEU A 285 5.80 5.24 23.07
C LEU A 285 6.15 6.65 22.55
N LEU A 286 7.44 6.87 22.32
CA LEU A 286 7.94 8.11 21.72
C LEU A 286 8.34 7.87 20.27
N ARG A 287 8.22 8.92 19.44
CA ARG A 287 8.80 8.96 18.10
C ARG A 287 10.30 8.63 18.18
N SER A 288 10.75 7.62 17.43
CA SER A 288 12.19 7.35 17.33
C SER A 288 12.91 8.48 16.59
N LYS A 289 14.23 8.59 16.79
CA LYS A 289 15.09 9.57 16.07
C LYS A 289 15.89 8.93 14.94
N THR A 290 15.69 7.65 14.66
CA THR A 290 16.45 6.89 13.68
C THR A 290 15.52 6.17 12.73
N ALA A 291 15.68 6.40 11.44
CA ALA A 291 14.91 5.70 10.41
C ALA A 291 15.23 4.21 10.40
N LEU A 292 14.25 3.40 9.99
CA LEU A 292 14.26 1.94 10.02
C LEU A 292 14.49 1.36 11.44
N SER A 293 14.04 2.06 12.48
CA SER A 293 13.98 1.54 13.86
C SER A 293 12.55 1.32 14.30
N GLY A 294 12.30 0.32 15.15
CA GLY A 294 10.93 -0.06 15.51
C GLY A 294 10.79 -0.81 16.83
N TYR A 295 9.77 -0.44 17.60
CA TYR A 295 9.40 -1.10 18.86
C TYR A 295 8.95 -2.54 18.61
N CYS A 296 9.63 -3.46 19.28
CA CYS A 296 9.38 -4.89 19.25
C CYS A 296 8.34 -5.30 20.28
N PHE A 297 7.52 -6.30 19.96
CA PHE A 297 6.51 -6.85 20.86
C PHE A 297 6.36 -8.36 20.65
N GLY A 298 6.43 -9.13 21.73
CA GLY A 298 6.27 -10.58 21.70
C GLY A 298 7.49 -11.35 21.16
N THR A 299 7.35 -12.67 21.13
CA THR A 299 8.31 -13.64 20.59
C THR A 299 7.52 -14.65 19.75
N LEU A 300 7.99 -15.06 18.57
CA LEU A 300 7.27 -16.01 17.69
C LEU A 300 6.87 -17.29 18.44
N ASP A 301 7.74 -17.80 19.30
CA ASP A 301 7.55 -18.97 20.15
C ASP A 301 6.33 -18.85 21.10
N LYS A 302 5.76 -17.65 21.22
CA LYS A 302 4.50 -17.36 21.94
C LYS A 302 3.42 -16.73 21.05
N CYS A 303 3.79 -16.21 19.88
CA CYS A 303 2.86 -15.64 18.90
C CYS A 303 2.32 -16.67 17.89
N ALA A 304 2.89 -17.89 17.86
CA ALA A 304 2.51 -18.98 16.97
C ALA A 304 1.53 -19.99 17.60
N GLU A 305 1.31 -19.95 18.92
CA GLU A 305 0.35 -20.82 19.59
C GLU A 305 -1.00 -20.14 19.78
N LYS A 306 -2.07 -20.89 19.46
CA LYS A 306 -3.51 -20.55 19.47
C LYS A 306 -4.10 -20.04 18.15
N GLU A 307 -3.94 -20.84 17.09
CA GLU A 307 -5.16 -21.34 16.42
C GLU A 307 -5.84 -22.33 17.39
N GLU A 308 -6.59 -21.80 18.36
CA GLU A 308 -7.53 -22.62 19.14
C GLU A 308 -8.79 -22.79 18.30
N ASP A 309 -8.70 -23.73 17.34
CA ASP A 309 -9.87 -24.38 16.77
C ASP A 309 -10.59 -25.12 17.91
N GLU A 310 -11.89 -24.86 18.05
CA GLU A 310 -12.66 -25.22 19.24
C GLU A 310 -12.98 -26.73 19.21
N SER A 311 -12.15 -27.53 19.88
CA SER A 311 -12.25 -28.99 19.85
C SER A 311 -13.50 -29.50 20.59
N GLN A 312 -14.54 -29.82 19.81
CA GLN A 312 -15.58 -30.75 20.25
C GLN A 312 -15.13 -32.21 20.07
N PRO A 313 -15.68 -33.15 20.87
CA PRO A 313 -15.01 -34.40 21.20
C PRO A 313 -15.15 -35.51 20.14
N THR A 314 -14.47 -36.61 20.46
CA THR A 314 -14.14 -37.77 19.62
C THR A 314 -15.33 -38.52 18.99
N ASP A 315 -14.96 -39.20 17.89
CA ASP A 315 -15.47 -40.46 17.36
C ASP A 315 -16.43 -40.47 16.14
N GLU A 316 -16.06 -41.36 15.20
CA GLU A 316 -16.83 -41.96 14.09
C GLU A 316 -17.55 -41.05 13.06
N ASN A 317 -16.87 -40.75 11.93
CA ASN A 317 -17.21 -41.36 10.62
C ASN A 317 -16.34 -40.86 9.44
N SER A 318 -15.49 -41.74 8.91
CA SER A 318 -14.73 -41.49 7.68
C SER A 318 -15.48 -41.93 6.42
N GLU A 319 -16.44 -41.14 5.91
CA GLU A 319 -17.01 -41.44 4.58
C GLU A 319 -17.46 -40.25 3.71
N HIS A 320 -17.53 -39.02 4.24
CA HIS A 320 -18.22 -37.94 3.52
C HIS A 320 -17.39 -37.15 2.48
N GLU A 321 -16.06 -37.29 2.45
CA GLU A 321 -15.21 -36.56 1.48
C GLU A 321 -15.12 -37.20 0.08
N LYS A 322 -15.42 -38.51 -0.08
CA LYS A 322 -15.34 -39.17 -1.40
C LYS A 322 -16.39 -38.70 -2.42
N LYS A 323 -17.44 -37.99 -2.01
CA LYS A 323 -18.52 -37.55 -2.92
C LYS A 323 -18.25 -36.22 -3.65
N LYS A 324 -17.32 -35.37 -3.19
CA LYS A 324 -17.06 -34.06 -3.84
C LYS A 324 -16.17 -34.17 -5.10
N SER A 325 -15.37 -35.23 -5.22
CA SER A 325 -14.51 -35.51 -6.39
C SER A 325 -15.27 -36.12 -7.58
N ALA A 326 -16.26 -36.98 -7.31
CA ALA A 326 -17.05 -37.64 -8.37
C ALA A 326 -17.90 -36.66 -9.20
N SER A 327 -18.34 -35.54 -8.61
CA SER A 327 -19.13 -34.50 -9.30
C SER A 327 -18.35 -33.86 -10.46
N ASN A 328 -17.07 -33.54 -10.22
CA ASN A 328 -16.27 -32.79 -11.19
C ASN A 328 -16.00 -33.59 -12.48
N HIS A 329 -15.80 -34.91 -12.38
CA HIS A 329 -15.65 -35.76 -13.55
C HIS A 329 -16.94 -35.87 -14.38
N ALA A 330 -18.12 -35.92 -13.74
CA ALA A 330 -19.40 -35.94 -14.45
C ALA A 330 -19.67 -34.62 -15.19
N VAL A 331 -19.36 -33.47 -14.57
CA VAL A 331 -19.49 -32.14 -15.19
C VAL A 331 -18.55 -31.99 -16.38
N ILE A 332 -17.28 -32.40 -16.25
CA ILE A 332 -16.31 -32.37 -17.36
C ILE A 332 -16.75 -33.28 -18.51
N ALA A 333 -17.22 -34.49 -18.22
CA ALA A 333 -17.74 -35.40 -19.26
C ALA A 333 -18.94 -34.80 -20.00
N LEU A 334 -19.87 -34.16 -19.29
CA LEU A 334 -21.02 -33.49 -19.89
C LEU A 334 -20.60 -32.33 -20.80
N ALA A 335 -19.62 -31.52 -20.38
CA ALA A 335 -19.08 -30.42 -21.17
C ALA A 335 -18.39 -30.89 -22.46
N VAL A 336 -17.64 -32.00 -22.40
CA VAL A 336 -17.01 -32.61 -23.58
C VAL A 336 -18.06 -33.15 -24.56
N VAL A 337 -19.11 -33.82 -24.07
CA VAL A 337 -20.22 -34.29 -24.93
C VAL A 337 -20.98 -33.11 -25.56
N LEU A 338 -21.28 -32.06 -24.78
CA LEU A 338 -21.95 -30.86 -25.29
C LEU A 338 -21.12 -30.13 -26.36
N SER A 339 -19.81 -29.97 -26.17
CA SER A 339 -18.94 -29.35 -27.18
C SER A 339 -18.86 -30.19 -28.47
N ALA A 340 -18.79 -31.52 -28.37
CA ALA A 340 -18.86 -32.40 -29.53
C ALA A 340 -20.20 -32.27 -30.29
N VAL A 341 -21.33 -32.22 -29.59
CA VAL A 341 -22.65 -32.00 -30.19
C VAL A 341 -22.75 -30.63 -30.87
N VAL A 342 -22.21 -29.57 -30.26
CA VAL A 342 -22.15 -28.23 -30.87
C VAL A 342 -21.30 -28.24 -32.15
N VAL A 343 -20.14 -28.90 -32.16
CA VAL A 343 -19.30 -29.03 -33.37
C VAL A 343 -20.04 -29.78 -34.48
N VAL A 344 -20.71 -30.90 -34.17
CA VAL A 344 -21.55 -31.62 -35.14
C VAL A 344 -22.67 -30.73 -35.67
N PHE A 345 -23.32 -29.94 -34.82
CA PHE A 345 -24.39 -29.05 -35.25
C PHE A 345 -23.87 -27.90 -36.14
N ILE A 346 -22.70 -27.34 -35.84
CA ILE A 346 -22.03 -26.35 -36.70
C ILE A 346 -21.68 -26.96 -38.06
N VAL A 347 -21.13 -28.19 -38.10
CA VAL A 347 -20.83 -28.89 -39.36
C VAL A 347 -22.10 -29.13 -40.16
N LEU A 348 -23.19 -29.58 -39.53
CA LEU A 348 -24.49 -29.78 -40.19
C LEU A 348 -25.07 -28.46 -40.73
N LEU A 349 -24.96 -27.35 -39.97
CA LEU A 349 -25.35 -26.02 -40.43
C LEU A 349 -24.50 -25.54 -41.61
N VAL A 350 -23.18 -25.77 -41.60
CA VAL A 350 -22.30 -25.44 -42.73
C VAL A 350 -22.63 -26.27 -43.97
N VAL A 351 -22.92 -27.57 -43.82
CA VAL A 351 -23.36 -28.44 -44.92
C VAL A 351 -24.73 -28.01 -45.45
N TYR A 352 -25.68 -27.67 -44.58
CA TYR A 352 -27.00 -27.14 -44.95
C TYR A 352 -26.88 -25.81 -45.70
N CYS A 353 -26.09 -24.86 -45.19
CA CYS A 353 -25.84 -23.57 -45.84
C CYS A 353 -25.13 -23.69 -47.19
N ARG A 354 -24.23 -24.67 -47.34
CA ARG A 354 -23.61 -25.02 -48.63
C ARG A 354 -24.60 -25.63 -49.63
N LYS A 355 -25.57 -26.40 -49.15
CA LYS A 355 -26.59 -27.05 -50.01
C LYS A 355 -27.69 -26.09 -50.47
N ASN A 356 -27.99 -25.05 -49.68
CA ASN A 356 -29.13 -24.15 -49.89
C ASN A 356 -28.71 -22.70 -50.20
N GLU A 357 -27.48 -22.46 -50.66
CA GLU A 357 -26.94 -21.17 -51.10
C GLU A 357 -27.24 -19.99 -50.15
N CYS A 358 -27.07 -20.19 -48.84
CA CYS A 358 -27.37 -19.15 -47.84
C CYS A 358 -26.45 -17.93 -48.02
N THR A 359 -27.02 -16.82 -48.50
CA THR A 359 -26.28 -15.57 -48.76
C THR A 359 -25.94 -14.81 -47.48
N ARG A 360 -24.77 -14.16 -47.47
CA ARG A 360 -24.29 -13.33 -46.35
C ARG A 360 -25.22 -12.13 -46.15
N ILE A 361 -25.95 -12.10 -45.05
CA ILE A 361 -26.61 -10.87 -44.57
C ILE A 361 -25.50 -9.87 -44.22
N LYS A 362 -25.38 -8.79 -44.99
CA LYS A 362 -24.60 -7.62 -44.56
C LYS A 362 -25.32 -6.99 -43.37
N SER A 363 -24.61 -6.78 -42.28
CA SER A 363 -25.15 -6.05 -41.12
C SER A 363 -25.43 -4.60 -41.52
N ASN A 364 -26.70 -4.27 -41.74
CA ASN A 364 -27.13 -2.89 -41.93
C ASN A 364 -26.92 -2.14 -40.60
N GLY A 365 -26.06 -1.13 -40.61
CA GLY A 365 -25.87 -0.25 -39.47
C GLY A 365 -27.14 0.53 -39.14
N ILE A 366 -27.37 0.77 -37.85
CA ILE A 366 -28.49 1.56 -37.33
C ILE A 366 -28.29 3.02 -37.79
N PRO A 367 -29.30 3.67 -38.43
CA PRO A 367 -29.14 5.03 -38.93
C PRO A 367 -29.38 6.06 -37.81
N LEU A 368 -28.33 6.80 -37.43
CA LEU A 368 -28.51 8.07 -36.72
C LEU A 368 -28.84 9.18 -37.74
N SER A 369 -29.91 9.93 -37.44
CA SER A 369 -30.44 10.98 -38.29
C SER A 369 -29.58 12.25 -38.21
N GLY A 370 -29.11 12.77 -39.36
CA GLY A 370 -28.30 13.99 -39.44
C GLY A 370 -28.05 14.47 -40.87
N LYS A 371 -29.05 15.11 -41.49
CA LYS A 371 -28.86 15.98 -42.68
C LYS A 371 -28.16 17.27 -42.19
N THR A 372 -27.24 17.95 -42.88
CA THR A 372 -26.78 18.00 -44.29
C THR A 372 -25.31 18.53 -44.28
N ASN A 373 -24.51 18.77 -45.34
CA ASN A 373 -24.77 19.00 -46.76
C ASN A 373 -23.55 18.64 -47.67
N LYS A 374 -23.62 19.04 -48.95
CA LYS A 374 -22.59 19.03 -50.02
C LYS A 374 -21.53 20.13 -49.76
N THR A 375 -20.32 20.18 -50.35
CA THR A 375 -19.66 19.69 -51.61
C THR A 375 -18.16 19.48 -51.32
N GLY A 376 -17.28 18.78 -52.06
CA GLY A 376 -17.24 18.24 -53.42
C GLY A 376 -15.76 18.04 -53.84
N ASN A 377 -15.50 17.29 -54.93
CA ASN A 377 -14.19 17.02 -55.57
C ASN A 377 -13.15 16.12 -54.86
N SER A 378 -12.81 15.03 -55.56
CA SER A 378 -11.54 14.29 -55.49
C SER A 378 -10.79 14.55 -56.82
N PRO A 379 -9.45 14.37 -56.92
CA PRO A 379 -8.97 13.05 -57.35
C PRO A 379 -7.56 12.61 -56.86
N ARG A 380 -7.31 11.30 -57.04
CA ARG A 380 -6.01 10.58 -57.24
C ARG A 380 -5.10 10.20 -56.04
N LEU A 381 -5.11 8.88 -55.80
CA LEU A 381 -3.97 7.94 -55.97
C LEU A 381 -2.59 8.29 -55.37
N HIS A 382 -2.19 7.56 -54.33
CA HIS A 382 -1.06 6.60 -54.28
C HIS A 382 -1.33 5.69 -53.06
N GLU A 383 -1.52 4.38 -53.22
CA GLU A 383 -0.50 3.32 -53.38
C GLU A 383 -0.11 2.67 -52.03
N THR A 384 -0.09 1.34 -52.03
CA THR A 384 0.04 0.48 -50.85
C THR A 384 1.48 0.33 -50.38
N ALA A 385 1.72 0.46 -49.06
CA ALA A 385 2.95 -0.01 -48.43
C ALA A 385 2.63 -0.84 -47.18
N SER A 386 3.03 -2.11 -47.20
CA SER A 386 2.82 -3.07 -46.11
C SER A 386 3.77 -2.80 -44.94
N ILE A 387 3.27 -2.89 -43.70
CA ILE A 387 4.09 -2.79 -42.49
C ILE A 387 4.85 -4.11 -42.28
N ASN A 388 6.15 -4.12 -42.59
CA ASN A 388 7.04 -5.21 -42.20
C ASN A 388 7.53 -4.98 -40.76
N PHE A 389 7.03 -5.77 -39.81
CA PHE A 389 7.66 -5.88 -38.49
C PHE A 389 9.01 -6.59 -38.62
N HIS A 390 10.10 -5.88 -38.36
CA HIS A 390 11.41 -6.48 -38.13
C HIS A 390 11.68 -6.52 -36.62
N SER A 391 11.48 -7.70 -36.03
CA SER A 391 11.83 -7.97 -34.64
C SER A 391 13.35 -7.99 -34.47
N LYS A 392 13.95 -6.87 -34.05
CA LYS A 392 15.30 -6.88 -33.48
C LYS A 392 15.22 -7.36 -32.03
N THR A 393 15.55 -8.62 -31.82
CA THR A 393 15.91 -9.14 -30.49
C THR A 393 17.19 -8.44 -30.02
N TYR A 394 17.12 -7.72 -28.91
CA TYR A 394 18.30 -7.16 -28.26
C TYR A 394 18.57 -7.93 -26.97
N ASN A 395 19.40 -8.97 -27.07
CA ASN A 395 20.00 -9.62 -25.91
C ASN A 395 21.20 -8.78 -25.50
N ASP A 396 21.13 -8.12 -24.34
CA ASP A 396 22.32 -7.60 -23.66
C ASP A 396 22.25 -7.93 -22.17
N SER A 397 23.15 -8.82 -21.73
CA SER A 397 23.36 -9.14 -20.32
C SER A 397 24.15 -8.02 -19.65
N PRO A 398 23.83 -7.62 -18.40
CA PRO A 398 24.59 -6.60 -17.70
C PRO A 398 26.01 -7.08 -17.36
N PRO A 399 27.03 -6.21 -17.45
CA PRO A 399 28.41 -6.56 -17.12
C PRO A 399 28.62 -6.71 -15.60
N PRO A 400 29.64 -7.49 -15.16
CA PRO A 400 29.82 -7.82 -13.75
C PRO A 400 30.33 -6.63 -12.92
N TYR A 401 29.76 -6.46 -11.73
CA TYR A 401 30.11 -5.42 -10.76
C TYR A 401 31.50 -5.70 -10.16
N ARG A 402 32.51 -4.90 -10.53
CA ARG A 402 33.89 -5.08 -10.03
C ARG A 402 34.11 -4.29 -8.74
N SER A 403 34.13 -5.00 -7.62
CA SER A 403 34.55 -4.45 -6.32
C SER A 403 35.97 -3.87 -6.41
N ARG A 404 36.15 -2.66 -5.87
CA ARG A 404 37.48 -2.13 -5.51
C ARG A 404 37.55 -2.02 -4.00
N GLU A 405 38.37 -2.86 -3.40
CA GLU A 405 38.83 -2.68 -2.03
C GLU A 405 39.74 -1.44 -1.94
N PRO A 406 39.68 -0.65 -0.87
CA PRO A 406 40.72 0.34 -0.56
C PRO A 406 41.96 -0.39 -0.01
N SER A 407 43.11 -0.15 -0.61
CA SER A 407 44.39 -0.72 -0.20
C SER A 407 44.76 -0.31 1.23
N VAL A 408 45.21 -1.27 2.05
CA VAL A 408 45.85 -1.00 3.33
C VAL A 408 47.26 -0.45 3.07
N THR A 409 47.51 0.78 3.51
CA THR A 409 48.88 1.32 3.66
C THR A 409 49.09 1.68 5.13
N SER A 410 49.95 0.92 5.81
CA SER A 410 50.36 1.17 7.19
C SER A 410 51.72 1.89 7.24
N ILE A 411 52.09 2.33 8.45
CA ILE A 411 53.31 3.09 8.81
C ILE A 411 53.16 4.62 8.50
N GLY A 412 53.45 5.55 9.42
CA GLY A 412 54.14 5.40 10.72
C GLY A 412 53.61 6.30 11.84
N ARG A 413 54.09 6.03 13.06
CA ARG A 413 53.82 6.81 14.27
C ARG A 413 54.51 8.18 14.23
N LEU A 414 53.84 9.19 14.77
CA LEU A 414 54.47 10.23 15.61
C LEU A 414 53.45 10.76 16.62
N SER A 415 53.94 11.16 17.78
CA SER A 415 53.17 11.58 18.95
C SER A 415 53.52 13.03 19.29
N THR A 416 52.53 13.87 19.60
CA THR A 416 52.46 14.71 20.82
C THR A 416 51.24 15.66 20.81
N GLU A 417 50.64 15.83 22.00
CA GLU A 417 50.06 17.04 22.61
C GLU A 417 49.37 18.16 21.76
N GLY A 418 48.16 18.56 22.18
CA GLY A 418 47.51 19.81 21.74
C GLY A 418 46.10 20.01 22.34
N LYS A 419 45.87 21.15 23.01
CA LYS A 419 44.65 21.48 23.79
C LYS A 419 43.83 22.61 23.12
N LEU A 420 42.49 22.50 23.14
CA LEU A 420 41.49 23.61 22.96
C LEU A 420 41.55 24.34 21.57
N THR A 421 40.53 25.01 21.01
CA THR A 421 39.27 25.63 21.48
C THR A 421 38.14 25.60 20.41
N THR A 422 36.88 25.58 20.88
CA THR A 422 35.73 26.43 20.47
C THR A 422 35.47 26.85 19.00
N ALA A 423 34.29 26.43 18.50
CA ALA A 423 33.35 27.08 17.55
C ALA A 423 33.78 27.50 16.12
N GLY A 424 32.88 27.22 15.16
CA GLY A 424 32.95 27.77 13.80
C GLY A 424 31.95 27.11 12.82
N VAL A 425 30.71 27.60 12.76
CA VAL A 425 29.78 27.24 11.69
C VAL A 425 30.25 27.89 10.40
N PHE A 426 30.52 27.09 9.36
CA PHE A 426 30.74 27.61 8.00
C PHE A 426 29.86 26.85 7.00
N VAL A 427 28.83 27.56 6.53
CA VAL A 427 28.10 27.19 5.31
C VAL A 427 29.01 27.53 4.12
N VAL A 428 29.36 26.53 3.32
CA VAL A 428 30.02 26.75 2.01
C VAL A 428 29.12 26.23 0.92
N ASN A 429 28.35 27.16 0.36
CA ASN A 429 27.60 26.95 -0.87
C ASN A 429 28.59 26.80 -2.03
N LYS A 430 28.54 25.69 -2.78
CA LYS A 430 29.35 25.51 -4.00
C LYS A 430 28.49 25.08 -5.18
N THR A 431 27.98 26.09 -5.88
CA THR A 431 27.51 25.97 -7.27
C THR A 431 28.61 25.40 -8.15
N TYR A 432 28.29 24.40 -8.97
CA TYR A 432 29.08 24.06 -10.16
C TYR A 432 28.18 24.10 -11.40
N LYS A 433 28.53 24.98 -12.33
CA LYS A 433 28.08 24.90 -13.72
C LYS A 433 28.99 23.90 -14.44
N HIS A 434 28.45 22.83 -14.98
CA HIS A 434 28.23 22.64 -16.42
C HIS A 434 27.73 21.22 -16.72
#